data_AF-A0A434A4K4-F1
#
_entry.id   AF-A0A434A4K4-F1
#
_cell.length_a   1.000
_cell.length_b   1.000
_cell.length_c   1.000
_cell.angle_alpha   90.00
_cell.angle_beta   90.00
_cell.angle_gamma   90.00
#
_symmetry.space_group_name_H-M   'P 1'
#
loop_
_entity.id
_entity.type
_entity.pdbx_description
1 polymer ?
#
loop_
_entity_poly.entity_id
_entity_poly.type
_entity_poly.pdbx_seq_one_letter_code
_entity_poly.pdbx_strand_id
1 'polypeptide(L)'
;METKNSITKHAIIAGLFVCAIFPLLIFSKSSFIDLCIQISDFGTFWNPVFWGILFPLFIVFLFWKSAQKISPSLNQIGYFQACSQFSFGVSSKLIVALFAIYTIGLFVNGLSVVLKSQIPYLILFSILMILFLSFVLTILTFISSLIIVKASQNTQALNQTK
;
A
#
# COMPACT_ATOMS: atom_id res chain seq x y z
N MET A 1 -21.04 -3.46 21.74
CA MET A 1 -20.59 -3.90 20.39
C MET A 1 -19.73 -2.83 19.67
N GLU A 2 -19.20 -1.82 20.38
CA GLU A 2 -18.54 -0.63 19.77
C GLU A 2 -17.03 -0.76 19.56
N THR A 3 -16.36 -1.73 20.18
CA THR A 3 -14.90 -1.88 20.15
C THR A 3 -14.34 -2.32 18.80
N LYS A 4 -15.16 -2.91 17.92
CA LYS A 4 -14.76 -3.33 16.56
C LYS A 4 -14.43 -2.16 15.63
N ASN A 5 -14.97 -0.97 15.90
CA ASN A 5 -14.93 0.15 14.95
C ASN A 5 -13.73 1.09 15.12
N SER A 6 -13.09 1.12 16.29
CA SER A 6 -12.04 2.10 16.58
C SER A 6 -10.78 1.84 15.74
N ILE A 7 -10.25 0.61 15.73
CA ILE A 7 -9.04 0.29 14.95
C ILE A 7 -9.25 0.43 13.45
N THR A 8 -10.42 0.04 12.94
CA THR A 8 -10.75 0.18 11.52
C THR A 8 -10.79 1.65 11.10
N LYS A 9 -11.38 2.53 11.92
CA LYS A 9 -11.39 3.97 11.66
C LYS A 9 -9.98 4.56 11.61
N HIS A 10 -9.13 4.24 12.59
CA HIS A 10 -7.73 4.72 12.61
C HIS A 10 -6.94 4.20 11.40
N ALA A 11 -7.17 2.95 10.99
CA ALA A 11 -6.50 2.37 9.83
C ALA A 11 -6.90 3.02 8.50
N ILE A 12 -8.18 3.38 8.32
CA ILE A 12 -8.63 4.12 7.14
C ILE A 12 -7.96 5.50 7.07
N ILE A 13 -7.95 6.22 8.19
CA ILE A 13 -7.35 7.56 8.26
C ILE A 13 -5.85 7.50 7.96
N ALA A 14 -5.14 6.54 8.56
CA ALA A 14 -3.72 6.33 8.31
C ALA A 14 -3.44 5.89 6.87
N GLY A 15 -4.27 5.02 6.30
CA GLY A 15 -4.18 4.62 4.90
C GLY A 15 -4.33 5.81 3.97
N LEU A 16 -5.30 6.69 4.21
CA LEU A 16 -5.48 7.92 3.46
C LEU A 16 -4.26 8.85 3.58
N PHE A 17 -3.68 8.99 4.78
CA PHE A 17 -2.50 9.81 4.99
C PHE A 17 -1.26 9.26 4.25
N VAL A 18 -1.01 7.96 4.34
CA VAL A 18 0.07 7.28 3.61
C VAL A 18 -0.08 7.46 2.10
N CYS A 19 -1.32 7.49 1.60
CA CYS A 19 -1.59 7.59 0.17
C CYS A 19 -1.82 9.02 -0.33
N ALA A 20 -1.99 10.02 0.55
CA ALA A 20 -2.27 11.40 0.16
C ALA A 20 -1.13 12.00 -0.69
N ILE A 21 0.07 11.45 -0.56
CA ILE A 21 1.23 11.86 -1.36
C ILE A 21 1.14 11.38 -2.82
N PHE A 22 0.39 10.31 -3.12
CA PHE A 22 0.29 9.74 -4.47
C PHE A 22 -0.41 10.68 -5.47
N PRO A 23 -1.62 11.20 -5.19
CA PRO A 23 -2.25 12.20 -6.06
C PRO A 23 -1.35 13.43 -6.27
N LEU A 24 -0.71 13.92 -5.20
CA LEU A 24 0.20 15.07 -5.25
C LEU A 24 1.40 14.82 -6.19
N LEU A 25 2.04 13.65 -6.06
CA LEU A 25 3.18 13.28 -6.88
C LEU A 25 2.80 13.03 -8.36
N ILE A 26 1.57 12.57 -8.61
CA ILE A 26 1.07 12.23 -9.96
C ILE A 26 0.61 13.43 -10.79
N PHE A 27 0.27 14.54 -10.15
CA PHE A 27 0.00 15.79 -10.89
C PHE A 27 1.23 16.70 -10.99
N SER A 28 2.32 16.36 -10.30
CA SER A 28 3.61 17.03 -10.46
C SER A 28 4.39 16.40 -11.62
N LYS A 29 5.12 17.18 -12.43
CA LYS A 29 6.17 16.65 -13.34
C LYS A 29 7.32 16.09 -12.49
N SER A 30 7.09 14.98 -11.81
CA SER A 30 8.06 14.33 -10.94
C SER A 30 8.43 12.97 -11.51
N SER A 31 9.65 12.56 -11.18
CA SER A 31 10.17 11.22 -11.48
C SER A 31 9.27 10.10 -10.95
N PHE A 32 8.33 10.39 -10.04
CA PHE A 32 7.37 9.42 -9.53
C PHE A 32 6.39 8.89 -10.61
N ILE A 33 5.96 9.74 -11.54
CA ILE A 33 5.10 9.28 -12.66
C ILE A 33 5.91 8.38 -13.58
N ASP A 34 7.14 8.78 -13.91
CA ASP A 34 8.04 7.98 -14.75
C ASP A 34 8.30 6.61 -14.11
N LEU A 35 8.47 6.57 -12.78
CA LEU A 35 8.58 5.33 -11.99
C LEU A 35 7.31 4.46 -12.10
N CYS A 36 6.13 5.06 -11.96
CA CYS A 36 4.86 4.33 -12.07
C CYS A 36 4.63 3.78 -13.49
N ILE A 37 4.96 4.56 -14.52
CA ILE A 37 4.88 4.14 -15.93
C ILE A 37 5.83 2.97 -16.21
N GLN A 38 7.02 2.97 -15.60
CA GLN A 38 7.97 1.85 -15.73
C GLN A 38 7.47 0.58 -15.03
N ILE A 39 6.62 0.68 -14.01
CA ILE A 39 5.95 -0.48 -13.40
C ILE A 39 4.81 -0.97 -14.29
N SER A 40 3.95 -0.08 -14.77
CA SER A 40 2.94 -0.43 -15.75
C SER A 40 2.47 0.82 -16.47
N ASP A 41 2.64 0.83 -17.78
CA ASP A 41 2.10 1.87 -18.65
C ASP A 41 0.67 1.52 -19.05
N PHE A 42 -0.30 2.21 -18.47
CA PHE A 42 -1.72 2.12 -18.86
C PHE A 42 -2.09 3.12 -19.97
N GLY A 43 -1.10 3.85 -20.50
CA GLY A 43 -1.29 4.95 -21.44
C GLY A 43 -1.57 6.29 -20.74
N THR A 44 -1.48 7.37 -21.52
CA THR A 44 -1.46 8.75 -21.03
C THR A 44 -2.71 9.13 -20.23
N PHE A 45 -3.87 8.58 -20.58
CA PHE A 45 -5.15 8.86 -19.92
C PHE A 45 -5.35 8.04 -18.64
N TRP A 46 -5.05 6.74 -18.67
CA TRP A 46 -5.33 5.84 -17.56
C TRP A 46 -4.25 5.83 -16.48
N ASN A 47 -3.00 6.22 -16.79
CA ASN A 47 -1.91 6.27 -15.82
C ASN A 47 -2.22 7.18 -14.61
N PRO A 48 -2.62 8.44 -14.79
CA PRO A 48 -2.95 9.32 -13.65
C PRO A 48 -4.14 8.79 -12.84
N VAL A 49 -5.14 8.22 -13.52
CA VAL A 49 -6.33 7.66 -12.86
C VAL A 49 -5.97 6.44 -12.02
N PHE A 50 -5.19 5.52 -12.58
CA PHE A 50 -4.82 4.29 -11.88
C PHE A 50 -3.91 4.58 -10.70
N TRP A 51 -2.77 5.22 -10.96
CA TRP A 51 -1.77 5.45 -9.93
C TRP A 51 -2.19 6.51 -8.92
N GLY A 52 -3.03 7.47 -9.33
CA GLY A 52 -3.42 8.62 -8.50
C GLY A 52 -4.71 8.43 -7.73
N ILE A 53 -5.57 7.49 -8.15
CA ILE A 53 -6.87 7.26 -7.51
C ILE A 53 -7.03 5.79 -7.13
N LEU A 54 -6.99 4.89 -8.11
CA LEU A 54 -7.30 3.47 -7.87
C LEU A 54 -6.28 2.79 -6.93
N PHE A 55 -4.99 3.06 -7.14
CA PHE A 55 -3.92 2.49 -6.32
C PHE A 55 -3.96 2.99 -4.86
N PRO A 56 -4.10 4.30 -4.59
CA PRO A 56 -4.41 4.82 -3.25
C PRO A 56 -5.62 4.18 -2.58
N LEU A 57 -6.74 4.05 -3.30
CA LEU A 57 -7.95 3.40 -2.77
C LEU A 57 -7.69 1.93 -2.42
N PHE A 58 -6.92 1.22 -3.24
CA PHE A 58 -6.51 -0.14 -2.96
C PHE A 58 -5.67 -0.25 -1.68
N ILE A 59 -4.72 0.66 -1.45
CA ILE A 59 -3.93 0.69 -0.20
C ILE A 59 -4.85 0.93 1.01
N VAL A 60 -5.77 1.89 0.95
CA VAL A 60 -6.74 2.16 2.03
C VAL A 60 -7.59 0.91 2.33
N PHE A 61 -8.02 0.20 1.28
CA PHE A 61 -8.74 -1.06 1.42
C PHE A 61 -7.89 -2.15 2.11
N LEU A 62 -6.61 -2.25 1.79
CA LEU A 62 -5.70 -3.19 2.48
C LEU A 62 -5.55 -2.85 3.97
N PHE A 63 -5.38 -1.57 4.31
CA PHE A 63 -5.32 -1.09 5.70
C PHE A 63 -6.60 -1.45 6.45
N TRP A 64 -7.77 -1.19 5.85
CA TRP A 64 -9.06 -1.56 6.41
C TRP A 64 -9.13 -3.07 6.69
N LYS A 65 -8.85 -3.90 5.67
CA LYS A 65 -8.97 -5.36 5.77
C LYS A 65 -8.01 -5.94 6.82
N SER A 66 -6.78 -5.41 6.88
CA SER A 66 -5.81 -5.82 7.89
C SER A 66 -6.27 -5.40 9.30
N ALA A 67 -6.82 -4.21 9.47
CA ALA A 67 -7.38 -3.77 10.76
C ALA A 67 -8.53 -4.67 11.24
N GLN A 68 -9.45 -5.04 10.33
CA GLN A 68 -10.55 -5.96 10.65
C GLN A 68 -10.04 -7.32 11.13
N LYS A 69 -8.97 -7.83 10.51
CA LYS A 69 -8.39 -9.14 10.85
C LYS A 69 -7.77 -9.16 12.25
N ILE A 70 -7.19 -8.05 12.69
CA ILE A 70 -6.43 -7.96 13.95
C ILE A 70 -7.30 -7.42 15.10
N SER A 71 -8.39 -6.73 14.79
CA SER A 71 -9.37 -6.25 15.78
C SER A 71 -9.74 -7.26 16.89
N PRO A 72 -10.06 -8.54 16.60
CA PRO A 72 -10.44 -9.49 17.65
C PRO A 72 -9.30 -9.90 18.58
N SER A 73 -8.04 -9.89 18.11
CA SER A 73 -6.86 -10.30 18.88
C SER A 73 -6.10 -9.13 19.50
N LEU A 74 -6.50 -7.89 19.24
CA LEU A 74 -5.74 -6.68 19.55
C LEU A 74 -5.35 -6.51 21.03
N ASN A 75 -6.20 -6.97 21.95
CA ASN A 75 -5.95 -6.90 23.40
C ASN A 75 -5.26 -8.13 23.97
N GLN A 76 -5.16 -9.21 23.19
CA GLN A 76 -4.55 -10.47 23.62
C GLN A 76 -3.09 -10.56 23.20
N ILE A 77 -2.68 -9.82 22.17
CA ILE A 77 -1.33 -9.84 21.63
C ILE A 77 -0.56 -8.58 22.05
N GLY A 78 0.77 -8.71 22.19
CA GLY A 78 1.62 -7.59 22.53
C GLY A 78 1.60 -6.49 21.46
N TYR A 79 1.78 -5.24 21.87
CA TYR A 79 1.76 -4.07 20.99
C TYR A 79 2.62 -4.24 19.72
N PHE A 80 3.90 -4.62 19.88
CA PHE A 80 4.79 -4.82 18.74
C PHE A 80 4.39 -6.01 17.85
N GLN A 81 3.78 -7.04 18.43
CA GLN A 81 3.27 -8.18 17.69
C GLN A 81 2.06 -7.76 16.82
N ALA A 82 1.14 -6.97 17.35
CA ALA A 82 0.03 -6.41 16.59
C ALA A 82 0.52 -5.51 15.44
N CYS A 83 1.50 -4.65 15.70
CA CYS A 83 2.09 -3.76 14.70
C CYS A 83 2.78 -4.55 13.58
N SER A 84 3.51 -5.60 13.94
CA SER A 84 4.19 -6.50 13.00
C SER A 84 3.18 -7.27 12.14
N GLN A 85 2.15 -7.88 12.75
CA GLN A 85 1.10 -8.59 12.02
C GLN A 85 0.33 -7.67 11.07
N PHE A 86 0.05 -6.43 11.48
CA PHE A 86 -0.61 -5.44 10.62
C PHE A 86 0.28 -5.09 9.43
N SER A 87 1.52 -4.69 9.71
CA SER A 87 2.46 -4.24 8.69
C SER A 87 2.74 -5.35 7.68
N PHE A 88 3.06 -6.56 8.16
CA PHE A 88 3.30 -7.71 7.30
C PHE A 88 2.06 -8.07 6.46
N GLY A 89 0.87 -8.02 7.05
CA GLY A 89 -0.39 -8.32 6.36
C GLY A 89 -0.75 -7.33 5.25
N VAL A 90 -0.32 -6.07 5.37
CA VAL A 90 -0.50 -5.04 4.33
C VAL A 90 0.64 -5.13 3.30
N SER A 91 1.90 -5.12 3.73
CA SER A 91 3.08 -5.13 2.86
C SER A 91 3.14 -6.34 1.95
N SER A 92 2.85 -7.55 2.47
CA SER A 92 2.86 -8.76 1.63
C SER A 92 1.87 -8.68 0.48
N LYS A 93 0.66 -8.16 0.72
CA LYS A 93 -0.37 -7.97 -0.32
C LYS A 93 0.00 -6.86 -1.29
N LEU A 94 0.66 -5.79 -0.81
CA LEU A 94 1.15 -4.73 -1.69
C LEU A 94 2.21 -5.24 -2.66
N ILE A 95 3.19 -6.02 -2.17
CA ILE A 95 4.22 -6.62 -3.01
C ILE A 95 3.58 -7.49 -4.08
N VAL A 96 2.69 -8.42 -3.69
CA VAL A 96 2.00 -9.31 -4.64
C VAL A 96 1.17 -8.51 -5.65
N ALA A 97 0.46 -7.47 -5.22
CA ALA A 97 -0.34 -6.63 -6.11
C ALA A 97 0.53 -5.86 -7.11
N LEU A 98 1.67 -5.30 -6.68
CA LEU A 98 2.59 -4.59 -7.58
C LEU A 98 3.20 -5.53 -8.63
N PHE A 99 3.58 -6.75 -8.23
CA PHE A 99 4.03 -7.76 -9.19
C PHE A 99 2.92 -8.16 -10.17
N ALA A 100 1.69 -8.35 -9.69
CA ALA A 100 0.55 -8.68 -10.55
C ALA A 100 0.24 -7.55 -11.55
N ILE A 101 0.26 -6.28 -11.09
CA ILE A 101 0.09 -5.10 -11.95
C ILE A 101 1.14 -5.07 -13.05
N TYR A 102 2.41 -5.26 -12.69
CA TYR A 102 3.52 -5.31 -13.65
C TYR A 102 3.35 -6.44 -14.67
N THR A 103 3.04 -7.66 -14.21
CA THR A 103 2.81 -8.81 -15.10
C THR A 103 1.66 -8.55 -16.07
N ILE A 104 0.53 -8.02 -15.59
CA ILE A 104 -0.62 -7.68 -16.45
C ILE A 104 -0.22 -6.58 -17.44
N GLY A 105 0.48 -5.54 -17.00
CA GLY A 105 0.97 -4.46 -17.85
C GLY A 105 1.87 -4.96 -18.99
N LEU A 106 2.75 -5.92 -18.71
CA LEU A 106 3.56 -6.59 -19.75
C LEU A 106 2.71 -7.34 -20.78
N PHE A 107 1.65 -8.03 -20.34
CA PHE A 107 0.74 -8.73 -21.26
C PHE A 107 -0.06 -7.78 -22.14
N VAL A 108 -0.57 -6.68 -21.57
CA VAL A 108 -1.43 -5.72 -22.27
C VAL A 108 -0.66 -4.88 -23.29
N ASN A 109 0.53 -4.38 -22.94
CA ASN A 109 1.32 -3.55 -23.84
C ASN A 109 2.05 -4.35 -24.94
N GLY A 110 1.97 -5.68 -24.87
CA GLY A 110 2.66 -6.59 -25.77
C GLY A 110 4.16 -6.59 -25.54
N LEU A 111 4.79 -7.76 -25.60
CA LEU A 111 6.23 -7.87 -25.76
C LEU A 111 6.59 -7.44 -27.19
N SER A 112 6.53 -6.13 -27.48
CA SER A 112 6.87 -5.59 -28.78
C SER A 112 8.30 -6.02 -29.17
N VAL A 113 8.40 -6.73 -30.29
CA VAL A 113 9.58 -7.47 -30.76
C VAL A 113 10.79 -6.56 -31.01
N VAL A 114 10.58 -5.25 -31.12
CA VAL A 114 11.63 -4.22 -31.32
C VAL A 114 12.47 -3.99 -30.05
N LEU A 115 11.96 -4.35 -28.86
CA LEU A 115 12.65 -4.13 -27.59
C LEU A 115 13.57 -5.27 -27.15
N LYS A 116 13.73 -6.35 -27.93
CA LYS A 116 14.39 -7.60 -27.47
C LYS A 116 15.79 -7.43 -26.84
N SER A 117 16.57 -6.40 -27.24
CA SER A 117 17.87 -6.11 -26.62
C SER A 117 17.80 -5.23 -25.36
N GLN A 118 16.71 -4.49 -25.16
CA GLN A 118 16.46 -3.62 -24.01
C GLN A 118 15.58 -4.28 -22.94
N ILE A 119 14.84 -5.34 -23.28
CA ILE A 119 13.96 -6.11 -22.38
C ILE A 119 14.65 -6.49 -21.06
N PRO A 120 15.89 -7.03 -21.02
CA PRO A 120 16.51 -7.43 -19.76
C PRO A 120 16.74 -6.24 -18.82
N TYR A 121 17.17 -5.11 -19.38
CA TYR A 121 17.41 -3.87 -18.62
C TYR A 121 16.11 -3.23 -18.15
N LEU A 122 15.06 -3.26 -18.99
CA LEU A 122 13.75 -2.73 -18.65
C LEU A 122 13.08 -3.57 -17.54
N ILE A 123 13.13 -4.90 -17.64
CA ILE A 123 12.63 -5.82 -16.61
C ILE A 123 13.39 -5.60 -15.29
N LEU A 124 14.72 -5.55 -15.34
CA LEU A 124 15.55 -5.34 -14.14
C LEU A 124 15.20 -4.02 -13.46
N PHE A 125 15.02 -2.96 -14.25
CA PHE A 125 14.69 -1.64 -13.75
C PHE A 125 13.29 -1.60 -13.14
N SER A 126 12.27 -2.16 -13.80
CA SER A 126 10.91 -2.25 -13.26
C SER A 126 10.87 -3.06 -11.95
N ILE A 127 11.61 -4.16 -11.85
CA ILE A 127 11.74 -4.94 -10.61
C ILE A 127 12.39 -4.09 -9.51
N LEU A 128 13.47 -3.36 -9.82
CA LEU A 128 14.11 -2.46 -8.86
C LEU A 128 13.14 -1.38 -8.36
N MET A 129 12.29 -0.86 -9.24
CA MET A 129 11.26 0.14 -8.87
C MET A 129 10.14 -0.46 -8.02
N ILE A 130 9.67 -1.66 -8.33
CA ILE A 130 8.71 -2.39 -7.48
C ILE A 130 9.30 -2.61 -6.09
N LEU A 131 10.56 -3.03 -6.00
CA LEU A 131 11.25 -3.24 -4.72
C LEU A 131 11.39 -1.93 -3.94
N PHE A 132 11.82 -0.85 -4.59
CA PHE A 132 11.94 0.47 -3.97
C PHE A 132 10.59 0.98 -3.45
N LEU A 133 9.54 0.96 -4.29
CA LEU A 133 8.21 1.39 -3.90
C LEU A 133 7.64 0.53 -2.76
N SER A 134 7.83 -0.79 -2.84
CA SER A 134 7.42 -1.73 -1.79
C SER A 134 8.14 -1.46 -0.47
N PHE A 135 9.43 -1.12 -0.52
CA PHE A 135 10.24 -0.79 0.64
C PHE A 135 9.73 0.49 1.33
N VAL A 136 9.54 1.56 0.55
CA VAL A 136 8.99 2.84 1.05
C VAL A 136 7.61 2.63 1.67
N LEU A 137 6.71 1.93 0.97
CA LEU A 137 5.36 1.64 1.48
C LEU A 137 5.40 0.78 2.75
N THR A 138 6.34 -0.15 2.86
CA THR A 138 6.49 -0.99 4.07
C THR A 138 6.93 -0.17 5.27
N ILE A 139 7.88 0.76 5.10
CA ILE A 139 8.31 1.66 6.18
C ILE A 139 7.12 2.53 6.63
N LEU A 140 6.41 3.16 5.69
CA LEU A 140 5.26 4.00 5.99
C LEU A 140 4.12 3.22 6.67
N THR A 141 3.88 1.98 6.22
CA THR A 141 2.89 1.09 6.81
C THR A 141 3.28 0.69 8.24
N PHE A 142 4.56 0.43 8.49
CA PHE A 142 5.05 0.10 9.82
C PHE A 142 4.92 1.29 10.78
N ILE A 143 5.34 2.49 10.37
CA ILE A 143 5.17 3.71 11.18
C ILE A 143 3.68 3.95 11.46
N SER A 144 2.82 3.78 10.46
CA SER A 144 1.38 3.91 10.61
C SER A 144 0.81 2.88 11.57
N SER A 145 1.27 1.63 11.53
CA SER A 145 0.79 0.57 12.40
C SER A 145 1.07 0.85 13.86
N LEU A 146 2.23 1.44 14.18
CA LEU A 146 2.56 1.89 15.53
C LEU A 146 1.50 2.87 16.07
N ILE A 147 1.16 3.89 15.27
CA ILE A 147 0.18 4.91 15.66
C ILE A 147 -1.22 4.29 15.82
N ILE A 148 -1.65 3.49 14.84
CA ILE A 148 -2.99 2.87 14.80
C ILE A 148 -3.20 1.95 16.01
N VAL A 149 -2.25 1.04 16.27
CA VAL A 149 -2.37 0.04 17.33
C VAL A 149 -2.37 0.73 18.69
N LYS A 150 -1.48 1.72 18.90
CA LYS A 150 -1.39 2.45 20.18
C LYS A 150 -2.66 3.23 20.47
N ALA A 151 -3.17 3.97 19.49
CA ALA A 151 -4.42 4.72 19.62
C ALA A 151 -5.62 3.79 19.92
N SER A 152 -5.64 2.61 19.29
CA SER A 152 -6.72 1.65 19.44
C SER A 152 -6.72 0.96 20.81
N GLN A 153 -5.55 0.56 21.32
CA GLN A 153 -5.41 -0.05 22.65
C GLN A 153 -5.75 0.96 23.77
N ASN A 154 -5.28 2.21 23.67
CA ASN A 154 -5.64 3.27 24.63
C ASN A 154 -7.15 3.53 24.68
N THR A 155 -7.81 3.56 23.52
CA THR A 155 -9.26 3.78 23.44
C THR A 155 -10.04 2.63 24.09
N GLN A 156 -9.57 1.39 23.93
CA GLN A 156 -10.23 0.21 24.51
C GLN A 156 -10.01 0.11 26.02
N ALA A 157 -8.82 0.46 26.53
CA ALA A 157 -8.55 0.51 27.98
C ALA A 157 -9.43 1.54 28.70
N LEU A 158 -9.69 2.69 28.07
CA LEU A 158 -10.60 3.72 28.60
C LEU A 158 -12.07 3.25 28.67
N ASN A 159 -12.50 2.43 27.70
CA ASN A 159 -13.86 1.89 27.67
C ASN A 159 -14.07 0.69 28.62
N GLN A 160 -13.01 0.08 29.14
CA GLN A 160 -13.09 -0.99 30.14
C GLN A 160 -13.11 -0.46 31.59
N THR A 161 -12.66 0.77 31.80
CA THR A 161 -12.63 1.44 33.12
C THR A 161 -13.86 2.31 33.39
N LYS A 162 -14.79 2.42 32.43
CA LYS A 162 -16.09 3.08 32.54
C LYS A 162 -17.20 2.06 32.74
#